data_AF-K1WYZ9-F1
#
_entry.id   AF-K1WYZ9-F1
#
_cell.length_a   1.000
_cell.length_b   1.000
_cell.length_c   1.000
_cell.angle_alpha   90.00
_cell.angle_beta   90.00
_cell.angle_gamma   90.00
#
_symmetry.space_group_name_H-M   'P 1'
#
loop_
_entity.id
_entity.type
_entity.pdbx_description
1 polymer ?
#
loop_
_entity_poly.entity_id
_entity_poly.type
_entity_poly.pdbx_seq_one_letter_code
_entity_poly.pdbx_strand_id
1 'polypeptide(L)'
;MDLRLAESPRELEQANPMDDKQLGPRYSIGCTIILATEQNTRTRTNEIELEGNLVHYSSVKCPRVTKSVLASEVYGIIARVDIAIAISTTLAMVTKQLSLLAILVIVFTDSYSFYECLVKLSTTKEKRLMIDIMALK
;
A
#
# COMPACT_ATOMS: atom_id res chain seq x y z
N MET A 1 -35.36 8.37 33.10
CA MET A 1 -35.93 9.49 32.32
C MET A 1 -35.91 9.07 30.87
N ASP A 2 -37.11 8.80 30.37
CA ASP A 2 -37.44 8.30 29.03
C ASP A 2 -37.66 9.53 28.13
N LEU A 3 -37.10 9.53 26.92
CA LEU A 3 -37.35 10.55 25.91
C LEU A 3 -37.44 9.87 24.55
N ARG A 4 -38.59 9.20 24.35
CA ARG A 4 -39.13 8.91 23.03
C ARG A 4 -39.62 10.21 22.39
N LEU A 5 -39.08 10.56 21.23
CA LEU A 5 -39.80 11.36 20.25
C LEU A 5 -40.24 10.41 19.14
N ALA A 6 -41.55 10.28 19.03
CA ALA A 6 -42.22 9.57 17.96
C ALA A 6 -42.49 10.55 16.81
N GLU A 7 -42.03 10.20 15.61
CA GLU A 7 -42.69 10.58 14.36
C GLU A 7 -42.88 9.30 13.53
N SER A 8 -44.03 9.19 12.89
CA SER A 8 -44.55 8.03 12.14
C SER A 8 -45.27 8.58 10.89
N PRO A 9 -45.68 7.77 9.90
CA PRO A 9 -44.92 6.98 8.92
C PRO A 9 -45.21 7.48 7.48
N ARG A 10 -44.53 6.91 6.45
CA ARG A 10 -44.71 7.00 4.96
C ARG A 10 -43.33 7.27 4.32
N GLU A 11 -42.71 6.46 3.47
CA GLU A 11 -43.14 5.38 2.59
C GLU A 11 -42.01 4.34 2.49
N LEU A 12 -42.33 3.07 2.76
CA LEU A 12 -41.57 1.93 2.29
C LEU A 12 -42.20 1.51 0.97
N GLU A 13 -41.71 2.01 -0.16
CA GLU A 13 -41.93 1.29 -1.41
C GLU A 13 -40.83 1.55 -2.46
N GLN A 14 -40.13 0.47 -2.81
CA GLN A 14 -39.38 0.24 -4.06
C GLN A 14 -38.07 1.02 -4.27
N ALA A 15 -37.03 0.66 -3.51
CA ALA A 15 -35.69 0.64 -4.07
C ALA A 15 -35.60 -0.55 -5.04
N ASN A 16 -35.80 -0.27 -6.32
CA ASN A 16 -35.56 -1.20 -7.42
C ASN A 16 -34.16 -1.82 -7.24
N PRO A 17 -33.99 -3.16 -7.24
CA PRO A 17 -32.65 -3.74 -7.16
C PRO A 17 -31.90 -3.31 -8.43
N MET A 18 -31.04 -2.31 -8.28
CA MET A 18 -30.19 -1.86 -9.37
C MET A 18 -29.32 -3.04 -9.78
N ASP A 19 -29.58 -3.50 -10.98
CA ASP A 19 -28.93 -4.56 -11.71
C ASP A 19 -27.41 -4.54 -11.45
N ASP A 20 -26.91 -5.55 -10.72
CA ASP A 20 -25.50 -5.72 -10.34
C ASP A 20 -24.59 -6.00 -11.57
N LYS A 21 -25.16 -5.87 -12.78
CA LYS A 21 -24.53 -6.11 -14.08
C LYS A 21 -23.87 -4.89 -14.72
N GLN A 22 -23.89 -3.72 -14.08
CA GLN A 22 -23.20 -2.51 -14.56
C GLN A 22 -21.95 -2.16 -13.73
N LEU A 23 -21.49 -3.08 -12.88
CA LEU A 23 -20.41 -2.80 -11.96
C LEU A 23 -19.05 -3.16 -12.57
N GLY A 24 -18.51 -2.22 -13.36
CA GLY A 24 -17.13 -2.27 -13.81
C GLY A 24 -16.15 -2.53 -12.65
N PRO A 25 -14.94 -3.06 -12.94
CA PRO A 25 -14.04 -3.58 -11.92
C PRO A 25 -13.73 -2.52 -10.85
N ARG A 26 -14.05 -2.84 -9.59
CA ARG A 26 -13.78 -1.99 -8.43
C ARG A 26 -12.34 -2.23 -7.95
N TYR A 27 -11.38 -1.51 -8.52
CA TYR A 27 -10.01 -1.53 -8.03
C TYR A 27 -9.91 -0.78 -6.69
N SER A 28 -9.39 -1.48 -5.68
CA SER A 28 -9.03 -0.93 -4.36
C SER A 28 -7.54 -1.18 -4.15
N ILE A 29 -6.80 -0.17 -3.71
CA ILE A 29 -5.38 -0.31 -3.40
C ILE A 29 -5.22 -0.33 -1.88
N GLY A 30 -4.73 -1.45 -1.36
CA GLY A 30 -4.37 -1.65 0.04
C GLY A 30 -2.91 -1.30 0.32
N CYS A 31 -2.62 -0.71 1.47
CA CYS A 31 -1.29 -0.46 2.01
C CYS A 31 -1.19 -1.12 3.38
N THR A 32 -0.06 -1.77 3.63
CA THR A 32 0.34 -2.17 4.97
C THR A 32 1.77 -1.69 5.19
N ILE A 33 1.99 -0.89 6.24
CA ILE A 33 3.30 -0.46 6.69
C ILE A 33 3.61 -1.22 7.97
N ILE A 34 4.69 -1.98 7.94
CA ILE A 34 5.15 -2.81 9.05
C ILE A 34 6.53 -2.33 9.44
N LEU A 35 6.74 -2.09 10.74
CA LEU A 35 8.07 -1.93 11.30
C LEU A 35 8.53 -3.30 11.77
N ALA A 36 9.44 -3.92 11.03
CA ALA A 36 9.86 -5.30 11.27
C ALA A 36 11.37 -5.44 11.40
N THR A 37 11.76 -6.52 12.06
CA THR A 37 13.13 -7.04 12.11
C THR A 37 13.17 -8.37 11.37
N GLU A 38 14.22 -8.60 10.61
CA GLU A 38 14.46 -9.88 9.94
C GLU A 38 14.88 -10.95 10.96
N GLN A 39 14.17 -12.08 10.95
CA GLN A 39 14.58 -13.26 11.69
C GLN A 39 15.63 -14.02 10.86
N ASN A 40 16.82 -14.24 11.43
CA ASN A 40 17.87 -15.02 10.77
C ASN A 40 17.61 -16.52 10.95
N THR A 41 16.53 -17.02 10.37
CA THR A 41 16.27 -18.46 10.25
C THR A 41 17.11 -19.01 9.10
N ARG A 42 18.07 -19.89 9.42
CA ARG A 42 18.94 -20.57 8.43
C ARG A 42 18.17 -21.63 7.64
N THR A 43 17.10 -21.24 6.96
CA THR A 43 16.37 -22.10 6.03
C THR A 43 16.79 -21.76 4.60
N ARG A 44 17.09 -22.78 3.79
CA ARG A 44 17.49 -22.64 2.38
C ARG A 44 16.28 -22.34 1.48
N THR A 45 15.43 -21.39 1.87
CA THR A 45 14.25 -20.96 1.11
C THR A 45 14.40 -19.48 0.76
N ASN A 46 13.91 -19.05 -0.40
CA ASN A 46 13.94 -17.65 -0.85
C ASN A 46 12.89 -16.79 -0.12
N GLU A 47 12.64 -17.09 1.16
CA GLU A 47 11.58 -16.51 1.98
C GLU A 47 12.22 -15.63 3.03
N ILE A 48 11.68 -14.42 3.21
CA ILE A 48 12.12 -13.48 4.24
C ILE A 48 11.10 -13.55 5.38
N GLU A 49 11.55 -14.00 6.55
CA GLU A 49 10.72 -14.05 7.75
C GLU A 49 10.89 -12.74 8.53
N LEU A 50 9.79 -11.99 8.67
CA LEU A 50 9.77 -10.69 9.33
C LEU A 50 8.92 -10.77 10.60
N GLU A 51 9.51 -10.40 11.73
CA GLU A 51 8.78 -10.17 12.98
C GLU A 51 8.65 -8.66 13.19
N GLY A 52 7.42 -8.17 13.29
CA GLY A 52 7.21 -6.73 13.33
C GLY A 52 5.84 -6.30 13.82
N ASN A 53 5.73 -4.99 13.99
CA ASN A 53 4.51 -4.32 14.43
C ASN A 53 3.83 -3.64 13.24
N LEU A 54 2.50 -3.78 13.16
CA LEU A 54 1.68 -3.03 12.21
C LEU A 54 1.66 -1.55 12.62
N VAL A 55 2.27 -0.70 11.80
CA VAL A 55 2.29 0.74 12.02
C VAL A 55 1.06 1.40 11.40
N HIS A 56 0.73 0.99 10.18
CA HIS A 56 -0.37 1.58 9.44
C HIS A 56 -0.97 0.60 8.45
N TYR A 57 -2.29 0.59 8.35
CA TYR A 57 -3.02 -0.06 7.29
C TYR A 57 -4.01 0.94 6.68
N SER A 58 -4.09 0.96 5.36
CA SER A 58 -5.12 1.71 4.64
C SER A 58 -5.56 0.95 3.40
N SER A 59 -6.81 1.15 3.00
CA SER A 59 -7.30 0.67 1.72
C SER A 59 -8.17 1.75 1.12
N VAL A 60 -7.73 2.30 -0.01
CA VAL A 60 -8.44 3.36 -0.70
C VAL A 60 -9.03 2.81 -1.99
N LYS A 61 -10.34 2.99 -2.12
CA LYS A 61 -11.01 2.78 -3.39
C LYS A 61 -10.66 3.95 -4.30
N CYS A 62 -10.22 3.68 -5.53
CA CYS A 62 -9.84 4.71 -6.49
C CYS A 62 -10.95 4.90 -7.56
N PRO A 63 -12.03 5.67 -7.27
CA PRO A 63 -13.14 5.83 -8.22
C PRO A 63 -12.76 6.61 -9.48
N ARG A 64 -11.75 7.50 -9.39
CA ARG A 64 -11.31 8.37 -10.49
C ARG A 64 -10.38 7.69 -11.48
N VAL A 65 -9.74 6.58 -11.10
CA VAL A 65 -8.72 5.88 -11.90
C VAL A 65 -9.25 4.49 -12.31
N THR A 66 -10.51 4.43 -12.71
CA THR A 66 -11.18 3.19 -13.11
C THR A 66 -10.84 2.75 -14.54
N LYS A 67 -10.20 3.61 -15.34
CA LYS A 67 -9.85 3.32 -16.73
C LYS A 67 -8.53 2.57 -16.91
N SER A 68 -7.67 2.53 -15.89
CA SER A 68 -6.38 1.83 -15.96
C SER A 68 -5.95 1.32 -14.59
N VAL A 69 -5.74 0.00 -14.52
CA VAL A 69 -5.21 -0.70 -13.35
C VAL A 69 -3.85 -0.13 -12.97
N LEU A 70 -2.96 -0.03 -13.95
CA LEU A 70 -1.60 0.49 -13.80
C LEU A 70 -1.59 1.91 -13.23
N ALA A 71 -2.46 2.80 -13.73
CA ALA A 71 -2.51 4.16 -13.23
C ALA A 71 -2.95 4.21 -11.76
N SER A 72 -3.87 3.34 -11.36
CA SER A 72 -4.33 3.26 -9.97
C SER A 72 -3.23 2.70 -9.05
N GLU A 73 -2.46 1.72 -9.53
CA GLU A 73 -1.34 1.12 -8.81
C GLU A 73 -0.19 2.11 -8.61
N VAL A 74 0.21 2.83 -9.67
CA VAL A 74 1.24 3.89 -9.61
C VAL A 74 0.83 4.96 -8.59
N TYR A 75 -0.42 5.44 -8.67
CA TYR A 75 -0.94 6.44 -7.74
C TYR A 75 -0.90 5.93 -6.29
N GLY A 76 -1.31 4.68 -6.10
CA GLY A 76 -1.24 4.02 -4.80
C GLY A 76 0.19 3.91 -4.27
N ILE A 77 1.17 3.52 -5.09
CA ILE A 77 2.57 3.40 -4.67
C ILE A 77 3.14 4.76 -4.27
N ILE A 78 2.95 5.81 -5.07
CA ILE A 78 3.48 7.16 -4.76
C ILE A 78 2.97 7.65 -3.41
N ALA A 79 1.65 7.59 -3.19
CA ALA A 79 1.05 8.04 -1.93
C ALA A 79 1.59 7.25 -0.72
N ARG A 80 1.86 5.95 -0.88
CA ARG A 80 2.41 5.09 0.18
C ARG A 80 3.89 5.37 0.45
N VAL A 81 4.68 5.62 -0.61
CA VAL A 81 6.10 5.97 -0.50
C VAL A 81 6.27 7.29 0.24
N ASP A 82 5.43 8.30 -0.04
CA ASP A 82 5.47 9.56 0.70
C ASP A 82 5.28 9.37 2.21
N ILE A 83 4.29 8.55 2.60
CA ILE A 83 4.04 8.22 4.02
C ILE A 83 5.23 7.45 4.60
N ALA A 84 5.77 6.47 3.86
CA ALA A 84 6.93 5.68 4.32
C ALA A 84 8.17 6.55 4.51
N ILE A 85 8.43 7.52 3.63
CA ILE A 85 9.53 8.49 3.77
C ILE A 85 9.31 9.40 4.98
N ALA A 86 8.09 9.89 5.20
CA ALA A 86 7.78 10.70 6.37
C ALA A 86 8.01 9.94 7.69
N ILE A 87 7.58 8.67 7.75
CA ILE A 87 7.84 7.80 8.91
C ILE A 87 9.34 7.55 9.06
N SER A 88 10.04 7.21 7.97
CA SER A 88 11.46 6.90 7.96
C SER A 88 12.33 8.06 8.44
N THR A 89 12.06 9.27 7.95
CA THR A 89 12.78 10.48 8.36
C THR A 89 12.54 10.80 9.84
N THR A 90 11.30 10.65 10.31
CA THR A 90 10.96 10.81 11.74
C THR A 90 11.70 9.77 12.59
N LEU A 91 11.69 8.51 12.14
CA LEU A 91 12.34 7.43 12.84
C LEU A 91 13.86 7.59 12.86
N ALA A 92 14.47 8.08 11.78
CA ALA A 92 15.89 8.40 11.71
C ALA A 92 16.30 9.50 12.71
N MET A 93 15.45 10.51 12.93
CA MET A 93 15.69 11.52 13.96
C MET A 93 15.70 10.91 15.36
N VAL A 94 14.75 10.02 15.64
CA VAL A 94 14.64 9.33 16.94
C VAL A 94 15.80 8.36 17.14
N THR A 95 16.08 7.47 16.19
CA THR A 95 17.17 6.49 16.30
C THR A 95 18.52 7.18 16.44
N LYS A 96 18.74 8.31 15.76
CA LYS A 96 19.95 9.13 15.93
C LYS A 96 20.11 9.64 17.36
N GLN A 97 19.04 10.11 18.01
CA GLN A 97 19.11 10.54 19.41
C GLN A 97 19.37 9.38 20.37
N LEU A 98 18.82 8.20 20.08
CA LEU A 98 19.04 6.99 20.89
C LEU A 98 20.32 6.22 20.53
N SER A 99 21.13 6.72 19.58
CA SER A 99 22.32 6.01 19.06
C SER A 99 22.03 4.60 18.54
N LEU A 100 20.85 4.40 17.95
CA LEU A 100 20.40 3.16 17.31
C LEU A 100 20.75 3.14 15.82
N LEU A 101 20.77 1.94 15.24
CA LEU A 101 21.04 1.75 13.82
C LEU A 101 19.97 2.45 12.95
N ALA A 102 20.37 2.87 11.75
CA ALA A 102 19.44 3.36 10.75
C ALA A 102 18.49 2.25 10.29
N ILE A 103 17.21 2.58 10.18
CA ILE A 103 16.15 1.64 9.78
C ILE A 103 15.90 1.82 8.29
N LEU A 104 16.01 0.73 7.53
CA LEU A 104 15.82 0.71 6.08
C LEU A 104 14.32 0.67 5.73
N VAL A 105 13.93 1.40 4.68
CA VAL A 105 12.59 1.30 4.08
C VAL A 105 12.65 0.37 2.89
N ILE A 106 11.87 -0.72 2.93
CA ILE A 106 11.74 -1.68 1.85
C ILE A 106 10.29 -1.62 1.35
N VAL A 107 10.11 -1.49 0.04
CA VAL A 107 8.78 -1.42 -0.59
C VAL A 107 8.52 -2.72 -1.33
N PHE A 108 7.47 -3.43 -0.94
CA PHE A 108 6.98 -4.63 -1.62
C PHE A 108 5.76 -4.29 -2.47
N THR A 109 5.68 -4.87 -3.67
CA THR A 109 4.52 -4.78 -4.54
C THR A 109 4.26 -6.12 -5.21
N ASP A 110 3.00 -6.52 -5.22
CA ASP A 110 2.48 -7.70 -5.91
C ASP A 110 1.98 -7.38 -7.33
N SER A 111 2.09 -6.12 -7.75
CA SER A 111 1.60 -5.69 -9.05
C SER A 111 2.57 -6.06 -10.18
N TYR A 112 2.19 -7.11 -10.92
CA TYR A 112 2.91 -7.51 -12.13
C TYR A 112 2.86 -6.44 -13.22
N SER A 113 1.72 -5.74 -13.40
CA SER A 113 1.57 -4.64 -14.35
C SER A 113 2.51 -3.49 -14.04
N PHE A 114 2.67 -3.15 -12.77
CA PHE A 114 3.63 -2.14 -12.34
C PHE A 114 5.07 -2.57 -12.59
N TYR A 115 5.43 -3.83 -12.27
CA TYR A 115 6.75 -4.37 -12.57
C TYR A 115 7.06 -4.37 -14.08
N GLU A 116 6.14 -4.86 -14.91
CA GLU A 116 6.32 -4.83 -16.37
C GLU A 116 6.46 -3.40 -16.88
N CYS A 117 5.67 -2.46 -16.35
CA CYS A 117 5.81 -1.05 -16.67
C CYS A 117 7.22 -0.56 -16.34
N LEU A 118 7.72 -0.81 -15.13
CA LEU A 118 9.08 -0.44 -14.74
C LEU A 118 10.13 -1.08 -15.68
N VAL A 119 10.01 -2.36 -16.02
CA VAL A 119 11.00 -3.06 -16.85
C VAL A 119 10.94 -2.66 -18.33
N LYS A 120 9.75 -2.34 -18.86
CA LYS A 120 9.54 -1.98 -20.27
C LYS A 120 9.72 -0.49 -20.54
N LEU A 121 9.29 0.39 -19.62
CA LEU A 121 9.49 1.85 -19.72
C LEU A 121 10.86 2.30 -19.20
N SER A 122 11.58 1.47 -18.43
CA SER A 122 12.92 1.83 -17.98
C SER A 122 13.86 2.01 -19.17
N THR A 123 14.21 3.28 -19.40
CA THR A 123 15.32 3.66 -20.27
C THR A 123 16.62 3.02 -19.72
N THR A 124 17.66 2.89 -20.55
CA THR A 124 18.90 2.19 -20.17
C THR A 124 19.56 2.69 -18.87
N LYS A 125 19.25 3.91 -18.43
CA LYS A 125 19.69 4.49 -17.13
C LYS A 125 18.97 3.88 -15.92
N GLU A 126 17.66 3.64 -16.01
CA GLU A 126 16.87 3.06 -14.91
C GLU A 126 17.12 1.56 -14.76
N LYS A 127 17.40 0.84 -15.85
CA LYS A 127 17.87 -0.55 -15.76
C LYS A 127 19.21 -0.67 -15.03
N ARG A 128 20.11 0.29 -15.25
CA ARG A 128 21.39 0.36 -14.53
C ARG A 128 21.16 0.67 -13.05
N LEU A 129 20.23 1.57 -12.72
CA LEU A 129 19.83 1.86 -11.33
C LEU A 129 19.25 0.64 -10.61
N MET A 130 18.39 -0.16 -11.25
CA MET A 130 17.88 -1.41 -10.66
C MET A 130 19.01 -2.41 -10.40
N ILE A 131 19.97 -2.55 -11.32
CA ILE A 131 21.16 -3.38 -11.13
C ILE A 131 22.03 -2.83 -10.00
N ASP A 132 22.22 -1.52 -9.92
CA ASP A 132 23.03 -0.87 -8.89
C ASP A 132 22.39 -1.02 -7.50
N ILE A 133 21.06 -0.94 -7.39
CA ILE A 133 20.31 -1.22 -6.16
C ILE A 133 20.38 -2.71 -5.78
N MET A 134 20.24 -3.62 -6.74
CA MET A 134 20.41 -5.08 -6.50
C MET A 134 21.85 -5.47 -6.15
N ALA A 135 22.83 -4.70 -6.60
CA ALA A 135 24.25 -4.93 -6.34
C ALA A 135 24.74 -4.31 -5.02
N LEU A 136 23.92 -3.45 -4.40
CA LEU A 136 24.20 -2.89 -3.09
C LEU A 136 23.99 -3.99 -2.03
N LYS A 137 25.09 -4.60 -1.60
CA LYS A 137 25.15 -5.50 -0.45
C LYS A 137 25.20 -4.72 0.85
#